data_AF-A0A848ISU2-F1
#
_entry.id   AF-A0A848ISU2-F1
#
_cell.length_a   1.000
_cell.length_b   1.000
_cell.length_c   1.000
_cell.angle_alpha   90.00
_cell.angle_beta   90.00
_cell.angle_gamma   90.00
#
_symmetry.space_group_name_H-M   'P 1'
#
loop_
_entity.id
_entity.type
_entity.pdbx_description
1 polymer ?
#
loop_
_entity_poly.entity_id
_entity_poly.type
_entity_poly.pdbx_seq_one_letter_code
_entity_poly.pdbx_strand_id
1 'polypeptide(L)' 'RVNNRAENSHQPTRRRERQMCGFRDARRTQAFLSCFGPIRQHFALPRHQMNAACHRAVLQERFATWHGWTVTAAVE' A
#
# COMPACT_ATOMS: atom_id res chain seq x y z
N ARG A 1 -25.31 -22.60 -7.15
CA ARG A 1 -23.93 -22.09 -6.90
C ARG A 1 -24.04 -21.00 -5.84
N VAL A 2 -23.65 -21.26 -4.60
CA VAL A 2 -23.70 -20.26 -3.53
C VAL A 2 -22.60 -19.25 -3.81
N ASN A 3 -22.99 -18.04 -4.20
CA ASN A 3 -22.07 -16.97 -4.52
C ASN A 3 -21.50 -16.45 -3.19
N ASN A 4 -20.28 -16.87 -2.85
CA ASN A 4 -19.68 -16.57 -1.55
C ASN A 4 -19.24 -15.10 -1.50
N ARG A 5 -20.20 -14.23 -1.20
CA ARG A 5 -20.07 -12.76 -1.22
C ARG A 5 -19.04 -12.26 -0.20
N ALA A 6 -18.95 -12.94 0.94
CA ALA A 6 -17.91 -12.71 1.94
C ALA A 6 -16.51 -13.06 1.40
N GLU A 7 -16.32 -14.23 0.79
CA GLU A 7 -15.02 -14.57 0.21
C GLU A 7 -14.63 -13.61 -0.94
N ASN A 8 -15.60 -13.20 -1.75
CA ASN A 8 -15.38 -12.29 -2.87
C ASN A 8 -15.01 -10.86 -2.43
N SER A 9 -15.52 -10.37 -1.28
CA SER A 9 -15.14 -9.05 -0.76
C SER A 9 -13.70 -9.01 -0.24
N HIS A 10 -13.17 -10.16 0.22
CA HIS A 10 -11.80 -10.27 0.74
C HIS A 10 -10.73 -10.57 -0.32
N GLN A 11 -11.10 -10.88 -1.56
CA GLN A 11 -10.15 -11.19 -2.64
C GLN A 11 -9.03 -10.15 -2.83
N PRO A 12 -9.30 -8.82 -2.83
CA PRO A 12 -8.26 -7.80 -2.98
C PRO A 12 -7.23 -7.84 -1.86
N THR A 13 -7.68 -8.11 -0.63
CA THR A 13 -6.83 -8.23 0.55
C THR A 13 -5.98 -9.49 0.47
N ARG A 14 -6.58 -10.66 0.20
CA ARG A 14 -5.83 -11.93 0.03
C ARG A 14 -4.78 -11.87 -1.08
N ARG A 15 -5.08 -11.21 -2.21
CA ARG A 15 -4.11 -11.03 -3.30
C ARG A 15 -2.87 -10.27 -2.84
N ARG A 16 -3.07 -9.23 -2.03
CA ARG A 16 -1.97 -8.42 -1.47
C ARG A 16 -1.18 -9.21 -0.43
N GLU A 17 -1.84 -9.93 0.47
CA GLU A 17 -1.18 -10.83 1.43
C GLU A 17 -0.26 -11.82 0.72
N ARG A 18 -0.74 -12.46 -0.35
CA ARG A 18 0.06 -13.41 -1.13
C ARG A 18 1.25 -12.75 -1.82
N GLN A 19 1.09 -11.56 -2.40
CA GLN A 19 2.21 -10.81 -3.00
C GLN A 19 3.27 -10.42 -1.97
N MET A 20 2.88 -10.27 -0.71
CA MET A 20 3.78 -9.98 0.41
C MET A 20 4.25 -11.24 1.16
N CYS A 21 4.12 -12.44 0.55
CA CYS A 21 4.50 -13.73 1.13
C CYS A 21 3.78 -14.10 2.45
N GLY A 22 2.59 -13.54 2.67
CA GLY A 22 1.75 -13.77 3.84
C GLY A 22 2.19 -12.98 5.08
N PHE A 23 1.23 -12.44 5.82
CA PHE A 23 1.52 -11.93 7.16
C PHE A 23 1.59 -13.11 8.13
N ARG A 24 2.78 -13.35 8.70
CA ARG A 24 2.98 -14.43 9.69
C ARG A 24 2.36 -14.12 11.07
N ASP A 25 2.00 -12.86 11.33
CA ASP A 25 1.48 -12.40 12.63
C ASP A 25 0.24 -11.51 12.44
N ALA A 26 -0.85 -11.87 13.12
CA ALA A 26 -2.12 -11.15 13.10
C ALA A 26 -1.98 -9.70 13.60
N ARG A 27 -1.14 -9.43 14.61
CA ARG A 27 -0.94 -8.06 15.11
C ARG A 27 -0.26 -7.17 14.07
N ARG A 28 0.77 -7.69 13.39
CA ARG A 28 1.45 -6.99 12.29
C ARG A 28 0.52 -6.76 11.11
N THR A 29 -0.34 -7.74 10.82
CA THR A 29 -1.39 -7.62 9.79
C THR A 29 -2.33 -6.48 10.11
N GLN A 30 -2.86 -6.44 11.34
CA GLN A 30 -3.82 -5.41 11.74
C GLN A 30 -3.22 -4.01 11.67
N ALA A 31 -1.99 -3.83 12.16
CA ALA A 31 -1.26 -2.56 12.09
C ALA A 31 -1.04 -2.12 10.63
N PHE A 32 -0.65 -3.05 9.76
CA PHE A 32 -0.52 -2.78 8.33
C PHE A 32 -1.86 -2.39 7.70
N LEU A 33 -2.92 -3.16 7.93
CA LEU A 33 -4.23 -2.90 7.35
C LEU A 33 -4.82 -1.55 7.81
N SER A 34 -4.55 -1.13 9.04
CA SER A 34 -5.01 0.18 9.53
C SER A 34 -4.38 1.38 8.83
N CYS A 35 -3.12 1.28 8.39
CA CYS A 35 -2.40 2.40 7.77
C CYS A 35 -2.28 2.28 6.24
N PHE A 36 -2.55 1.11 5.66
CA PHE A 36 -2.27 0.85 4.24
C PHE A 36 -3.08 1.70 3.26
N GLY A 37 -4.32 2.10 3.62
CA GLY A 37 -5.17 2.92 2.77
C GLY A 37 -4.51 4.25 2.34
N PRO A 38 -4.17 5.12 3.31
CA PRO A 38 -3.44 6.36 3.06
C PRO A 38 -2.11 6.17 2.33
N ILE A 39 -1.32 5.16 2.72
CA ILE A 39 -0.03 4.85 2.09
C ILE A 39 -0.24 4.54 0.61
N ARG A 40 -1.19 3.68 0.28
CA ARG A 40 -1.50 3.32 -1.11
C ARG A 40 -1.95 4.54 -1.91
N GLN A 41 -2.77 5.42 -1.31
CA GLN A 41 -3.26 6.62 -1.99
C GLN A 41 -2.11 7.58 -2.34
N HIS A 42 -1.14 7.76 -1.45
CA HIS A 42 0.03 8.62 -1.68
C HIS A 42 0.86 8.19 -2.89
N PHE A 43 0.98 6.88 -3.14
CA PHE A 43 1.74 6.32 -4.27
C PHE A 43 0.89 6.03 -5.52
N ALA A 44 -0.43 6.25 -5.49
CA ALA A 44 -1.33 5.96 -6.60
C ALA A 44 -1.29 7.07 -7.67
N LEU A 45 -0.17 7.17 -8.40
CA LEU A 45 0.01 8.16 -9.47
C LEU A 45 -0.69 7.72 -10.78
N PRO A 46 -1.28 8.66 -11.56
CA PRO A 46 -1.94 8.34 -12.83
C PRO A 46 -0.92 8.10 -13.94
N ARG A 47 -0.27 6.93 -13.92
CA ARG A 47 0.80 6.56 -14.89
C ARG A 47 0.36 6.67 -16.35
N HIS A 48 -0.91 6.47 -16.65
CA HIS A 48 -1.44 6.56 -18.02
C HIS A 48 -1.58 8.01 -18.53
N GLN A 49 -1.50 9.00 -17.66
CA GLN A 49 -1.58 10.43 -17.99
C GLN A 49 -0.20 11.11 -17.98
N MET A 50 0.86 10.35 -17.65
CA MET A 50 2.20 10.88 -17.42
C MET A 50 3.20 10.18 -18.34
N ASN A 51 4.16 10.93 -18.85
CA ASN A 51 5.34 10.31 -19.44
C ASN A 51 6.23 9.66 -18.36
N ALA A 52 7.12 8.76 -18.78
CA ALA A 52 7.92 7.98 -17.85
C ALA A 52 8.89 8.84 -17.01
N ALA A 53 9.41 9.94 -17.56
CA ALA A 53 10.32 10.83 -16.84
C ALA A 53 9.59 11.58 -15.70
N CYS A 54 8.46 12.18 -16.01
CA CYS A 54 7.61 12.89 -15.05
C CYS A 54 7.14 11.94 -13.94
N HIS A 55 6.70 10.73 -14.30
CA HIS A 55 6.31 9.73 -13.31
C HIS A 55 7.45 9.38 -12.34
N ARG A 56 8.68 9.18 -12.84
CA ARG A 56 9.85 8.88 -11.99
C ARG A 56 10.19 10.04 -11.05
N ALA A 57 10.15 11.28 -11.55
CA ALA A 57 10.44 12.46 -10.74
C ALA A 57 9.44 12.61 -9.57
N VAL A 58 8.14 12.51 -9.86
CA VAL A 58 7.10 12.57 -8.83
C VAL A 58 7.24 11.40 -7.84
N LEU A 59 7.58 10.20 -8.34
CA LEU A 59 7.78 9.06 -7.45
C LEU A 59 8.97 9.27 -6.51
N GLN A 60 10.08 9.86 -6.98
CA GLN A 60 11.23 10.19 -6.13
C GLN A 60 10.86 11.21 -5.04
N GLU A 61 10.11 12.24 -5.38
CA GLU A 61 9.61 13.23 -4.41
C GLU A 61 8.73 12.57 -3.34
N ARG A 62 7.77 11.72 -3.77
CA ARG A 62 6.88 11.00 -2.85
C ARG A 62 7.64 10.07 -1.90
N PHE A 63 8.72 9.44 -2.39
CA PHE A 63 9.62 8.64 -1.55
C PHE A 63 10.39 9.51 -0.56
N ALA A 64 10.89 10.67 -0.95
CA ALA A 64 11.57 11.58 -0.04
C ALA A 64 10.64 12.05 1.10
N THR A 65 9.40 12.42 0.77
CA THR A 65 8.38 12.76 1.78
C THR A 65 8.09 11.58 2.73
N TRP A 66 7.93 10.38 2.16
CA TRP A 66 7.70 9.17 2.94
C TRP A 66 8.85 8.88 3.91
N HIS A 67 10.09 8.99 3.43
CA HIS A 67 11.28 8.82 4.27
C HIS A 67 11.30 9.83 5.42
N GLY A 68 10.96 11.09 5.17
CA GLY A 68 10.82 12.11 6.22
C GLY A 68 9.86 11.65 7.33
N TRP A 69 8.66 11.21 6.99
CA TRP A 69 7.68 10.75 7.99
C TRP A 69 8.15 9.52 8.77
N THR A 70 8.75 8.55 8.09
CA THR A 70 9.21 7.31 8.75
C THR A 70 10.43 7.50 9.65
N VAL A 71 11.29 8.47 9.34
CA VAL A 71 12.47 8.80 10.16
C VAL A 71 12.05 9.63 11.37
N THR A 72 11.17 10.62 11.20
CA THR A 72 10.67 11.41 12.34
C THR A 72 9.89 10.56 13.34
N ALA A 73 9.10 9.58 12.88
CA ALA A 73 8.36 8.66 13.74
C ALA A 73 9.24 7.65 14.53
N ALA A 74 10.54 7.58 14.26
CA ALA A 74 11.48 6.73 14.99
C ALA A 74 12.28 7.49 16.08
N VAL A 75 12.12 8.81 16.15
CA VAL A 75 12.85 9.69 17.09
C VAL A 75 11.95 10.17 18.24
N GLU A 76 10.65 9.87 18.21
CA GLU A 76 9.71 10.01 19.33
C GLU A 76 9.45 8.65 20.00
#